data_AF-A0A3N1LMY8-F1
#
_entry.id   AF-A0A3N1LMY8-F1
#
_cell.length_a   1.000
_cell.length_b   1.000
_cell.length_c   1.000
_cell.angle_alpha   90.00
_cell.angle_beta   90.00
_cell.angle_gamma   90.00
#
_symmetry.space_group_name_H-M   'P 1'
#
loop_
_entity.id
_entity.type
_entity.pdbx_description
1 polymer ?
#
loop_
_entity_poly.entity_id
_entity_poly.type
_entity_poly.pdbx_seq_one_letter_code
_entity_poly.pdbx_strand_id
1 'polypeptide(L)'
;MLLLDGTESAAGRGLLVLSALYWCTNWLPRVRIRVCDVAREDVALAWNAFHFDTRLKVDMRVAATAADPARPLFAGAALYGAIASGGARHLRLAEAAQAGVPALVAIQFPEGDWSTAEAVRLENAAFDARRFADELRSALAPVLDRPQ
;
A
#
# COMPACT_ATOMS: atom_id res chain seq x y z
N MET A 1 -11.56 -2.91 -0.13
CA MET A 1 -10.27 -3.66 -0.16
C MET A 1 -9.13 -2.67 0.04
N LEU A 2 -8.07 -3.04 0.73
CA LEU A 2 -6.83 -2.26 0.80
C LEU A 2 -5.87 -2.77 -0.28
N LEU A 3 -5.48 -1.91 -1.20
CA LEU A 3 -4.44 -2.18 -2.19
C LEU A 3 -3.12 -1.57 -1.71
N LEU A 4 -2.02 -2.31 -1.79
CA LEU A 4 -0.71 -1.87 -1.35
C LEU A 4 0.32 -2.01 -2.46
N ASP A 5 1.21 -1.05 -2.54
CA ASP A 5 2.38 -1.15 -3.41
C ASP A 5 3.44 -2.06 -2.79
N GLY A 6 3.85 -3.07 -3.55
CA GLY A 6 4.86 -4.05 -3.17
C GLY A 6 6.23 -3.80 -3.78
N THR A 7 6.45 -2.64 -4.43
CA THR A 7 7.74 -2.32 -5.05
C THR A 7 8.80 -2.13 -3.98
N GLU A 8 9.84 -2.96 -4.00
CA GLU A 8 11.05 -2.77 -3.20
C GLU A 8 12.23 -2.44 -4.13
N SER A 9 12.66 -1.18 -4.11
CA SER A 9 13.69 -0.68 -5.01
C SER A 9 14.35 0.58 -4.45
N ALA A 10 15.20 1.24 -5.24
CA ALA A 10 15.67 2.59 -4.89
C ALA A 10 14.49 3.58 -4.69
N ALA A 11 13.39 3.38 -5.42
CA ALA A 11 12.24 4.29 -5.40
C ALA A 11 11.11 3.84 -4.46
N GLY A 12 10.85 2.53 -4.33
CA GLY A 12 9.75 1.98 -3.52
C GLY A 12 10.23 1.32 -2.22
N ARG A 13 9.35 1.25 -1.21
CA ARG A 13 9.61 0.67 0.12
C ARG A 13 8.57 -0.38 0.51
N GLY A 14 8.33 -1.35 -0.37
CA GLY A 14 7.34 -2.42 -0.18
C GLY A 14 7.53 -3.22 1.13
N LEU A 15 8.76 -3.46 1.59
CA LEU A 15 9.01 -4.16 2.85
C LEU A 15 8.63 -3.31 4.08
N LEU A 16 8.75 -1.98 3.99
CA LEU A 16 8.30 -1.07 5.04
C LEU A 16 6.77 -1.00 5.09
N VAL A 17 6.12 -1.01 3.93
CA VAL A 17 4.65 -1.14 3.81
C VAL A 17 4.17 -2.45 4.44
N LEU A 18 4.83 -3.57 4.15
CA LEU A 18 4.54 -4.86 4.78
C LEU A 18 4.71 -4.79 6.31
N SER A 19 5.80 -4.19 6.77
CA SER A 19 6.08 -4.03 8.21
C SER A 19 4.99 -3.26 8.93
N ALA A 20 4.36 -2.28 8.26
CA ALA A 20 3.23 -1.54 8.81
C ALA A 20 2.03 -2.44 9.11
N LEU A 21 1.80 -3.49 8.32
CA LEU A 21 0.65 -4.39 8.52
C LEU A 21 0.71 -5.20 9.81
N TYR A 22 1.89 -5.46 10.36
CA TYR A 22 2.03 -6.08 11.69
C TYR A 22 1.46 -5.19 12.81
N TRP A 23 1.30 -3.89 12.57
CA TRP A 23 0.65 -2.95 13.50
C TRP A 23 -0.86 -2.80 13.27
N CYS A 24 -1.40 -3.40 12.20
CA CYS A 24 -2.81 -3.30 11.82
C CYS A 24 -3.67 -4.48 12.31
N THR A 25 -3.11 -5.40 13.10
CA THR A 25 -3.68 -6.74 13.40
C THR A 25 -5.09 -6.72 13.99
N ASN A 26 -5.50 -5.65 14.66
CA ASN A 26 -6.83 -5.53 15.27
C ASN A 26 -7.96 -5.24 14.28
N TRP A 27 -7.69 -4.62 13.12
CA TRP A 27 -8.72 -4.28 12.12
C TRP A 27 -8.48 -4.96 10.78
N LEU A 28 -7.26 -5.36 10.48
CA LEU A 28 -6.88 -5.98 9.23
C LEU A 28 -7.68 -7.25 8.87
N PRO A 29 -8.11 -8.12 9.82
CA PRO A 29 -9.00 -9.25 9.52
C PRO A 29 -10.33 -8.86 8.85
N ARG A 30 -10.78 -7.61 9.01
CA ARG A 30 -12.02 -7.08 8.43
C ARG A 30 -11.82 -6.54 7.00
N VAL A 31 -10.59 -6.52 6.50
CA VAL A 31 -10.21 -5.90 5.23
C VAL A 31 -9.55 -6.92 4.32
N ARG A 32 -10.03 -7.03 3.08
CA ARG A 32 -9.30 -7.76 2.02
C ARG A 32 -8.06 -6.98 1.63
N ILE A 33 -6.91 -7.65 1.59
CA ILE A 33 -5.63 -7.06 1.21
C ILE A 33 -5.25 -7.55 -0.18
N ARG A 34 -4.83 -6.63 -1.05
CA ARG A 34 -4.17 -6.92 -2.32
C ARG A 34 -2.83 -6.18 -2.35
N VAL A 35 -1.82 -6.81 -2.91
CA VAL A 35 -0.49 -6.20 -3.11
C VAL A 35 -0.16 -6.24 -4.59
N CYS A 36 0.28 -5.12 -5.16
CA CYS A 36 0.68 -5.01 -6.55
C CYS A 36 2.19 -4.81 -6.71
N ASP A 37 2.68 -5.02 -7.92
CA ASP A 37 4.05 -4.70 -8.33
C ASP A 37 5.15 -5.38 -7.50
N VAL A 38 4.85 -6.55 -6.94
CA VAL A 38 5.85 -7.42 -6.29
C VAL A 38 6.72 -8.06 -7.38
N ALA A 39 7.91 -7.50 -7.61
CA ALA A 39 8.84 -7.99 -8.64
C ALA A 39 9.98 -8.84 -8.08
N ARG A 40 10.34 -8.68 -6.80
CA ARG A 40 11.46 -9.39 -6.17
C ARG A 40 10.99 -10.58 -5.36
N GLU A 41 11.76 -11.67 -5.42
CA GLU A 41 11.47 -12.90 -4.71
C GLU A 41 11.51 -12.73 -3.18
N ASP A 42 12.45 -11.95 -2.66
CA ASP A 42 12.56 -11.67 -1.23
C ASP A 42 11.31 -10.96 -0.66
N VAL A 43 10.74 -10.02 -1.41
CA VAL A 43 9.47 -9.37 -1.07
C VAL A 43 8.33 -10.38 -1.09
N ALA A 44 8.24 -11.21 -2.14
CA ALA A 44 7.20 -12.24 -2.22
C ALA A 44 7.28 -13.24 -1.05
N LEU A 45 8.49 -13.66 -0.67
CA LEU A 45 8.74 -14.51 0.50
C LEU A 45 8.30 -13.83 1.80
N ALA A 46 8.58 -12.53 1.97
CA ALA A 46 8.17 -11.78 3.14
C ALA A 46 6.63 -11.70 3.26
N TRP A 47 5.91 -11.48 2.16
CA TRP A 47 4.44 -11.51 2.15
C TRP A 47 3.87 -12.92 2.45
N ASN A 48 4.54 -13.98 1.99
CA ASN A 48 4.16 -15.35 2.33
C ASN A 48 4.38 -15.65 3.82
N ALA A 49 5.49 -15.19 4.40
CA ALA A 49 5.75 -15.29 5.84
C ALA A 49 4.68 -14.54 6.65
N PHE A 50 4.33 -13.32 6.24
CA PHE A 50 3.24 -12.56 6.84
C PHE A 50 1.90 -13.30 6.81
N HIS A 51 1.56 -13.92 5.67
CA HIS A 51 0.36 -14.76 5.57
C HIS A 51 0.40 -15.93 6.55
N PHE A 52 1.55 -16.61 6.66
CA PHE A 52 1.72 -17.73 7.58
C PHE A 52 1.55 -17.30 9.05
N ASP A 53 2.19 -16.20 9.45
CA ASP A 53 2.18 -15.68 10.83
C ASP A 53 0.80 -15.20 11.26
N THR A 54 0.11 -14.47 10.37
CA THR A 54 -1.13 -13.76 10.71
C THR A 54 -2.40 -14.51 10.30
N ARG A 55 -2.28 -15.54 9.47
CA ARG A 55 -3.38 -16.24 8.79
C ARG A 55 -4.26 -15.34 7.90
N LEU A 56 -3.85 -14.10 7.64
CA LEU A 56 -4.57 -13.15 6.81
C LEU A 56 -4.36 -13.46 5.33
N LYS A 57 -5.44 -13.58 4.56
CA LYS A 57 -5.35 -13.83 3.12
C LYS A 57 -4.90 -12.55 2.39
N VAL A 58 -3.80 -12.64 1.67
CA VAL A 58 -3.26 -11.57 0.81
C VAL A 58 -3.35 -12.01 -0.65
N ASP A 59 -4.02 -11.22 -1.49
CA ASP A 59 -4.01 -11.38 -2.96
C ASP A 59 -2.77 -10.70 -3.52
N MET A 60 -1.69 -11.46 -3.72
CA MET A 60 -0.44 -10.93 -4.27
C MET A 60 -0.47 -10.96 -5.80
N ARG A 61 -0.11 -9.83 -6.44
CA ARG A 61 -0.01 -9.70 -7.89
C ARG A 61 1.41 -9.29 -8.27
N VAL A 62 2.08 -10.19 -8.99
CA VAL A 62 3.39 -9.93 -9.62
C VAL A 62 3.17 -8.99 -10.80
N ALA A 63 4.03 -7.98 -10.95
CA ALA A 63 3.96 -7.10 -12.13
C ALA A 63 4.22 -7.89 -13.43
N ALA A 64 3.53 -7.47 -14.50
CA ALA A 64 3.66 -7.95 -15.89
C ALA A 64 2.73 -9.07 -16.38
N THR A 65 1.45 -9.05 -16.02
CA THR A 65 0.43 -9.41 -17.03
C THR A 65 -0.40 -8.19 -17.32
N ALA A 66 -0.48 -7.85 -18.62
CA ALA A 66 -1.38 -6.85 -19.15
C ALA A 66 -2.72 -6.96 -18.43
N ALA A 67 -3.23 -5.83 -17.93
CA ALA A 67 -4.45 -5.71 -17.16
C ALA A 67 -5.42 -6.83 -17.55
N ASP A 68 -5.58 -7.84 -16.68
CA ASP A 68 -6.64 -8.83 -16.87
C ASP A 68 -7.94 -8.03 -16.92
N PRO A 69 -8.58 -7.87 -18.10
CA PRO A 69 -9.74 -6.98 -18.21
C PRO A 69 -10.88 -7.46 -17.30
N ALA A 70 -10.89 -8.75 -16.97
CA ALA A 70 -11.86 -9.35 -16.06
C ALA A 70 -11.56 -9.04 -14.58
N ARG A 71 -10.35 -8.59 -14.24
CA ARG A 71 -9.93 -8.27 -12.86
C ARG A 71 -9.06 -7.01 -12.81
N PRO A 72 -9.67 -5.82 -12.98
CA PRO A 72 -8.94 -4.57 -12.87
C PRO A 72 -8.25 -4.47 -11.50
N LEU A 73 -7.01 -3.99 -11.48
CA LEU A 73 -6.17 -3.97 -10.27
C LEU A 73 -6.86 -3.25 -9.10
N PHE A 74 -7.49 -2.11 -9.40
CA PHE A 74 -8.17 -1.23 -8.45
C PHE A 74 -9.64 -1.59 -8.20
N ALA A 75 -10.19 -2.62 -8.86
CA ALA A 75 -11.60 -2.99 -8.68
C ALA A 75 -11.93 -3.33 -7.22
N GLY A 76 -12.85 -2.57 -6.62
CA GLY A 76 -13.26 -2.71 -5.22
C GLY A 76 -12.23 -2.26 -4.18
N ALA A 77 -11.13 -1.62 -4.61
CA ALA A 77 -10.19 -0.97 -3.71
C ALA A 77 -10.85 0.26 -3.08
N ALA A 78 -10.66 0.42 -1.77
CA ALA A 78 -11.12 1.58 -1.03
C ALA A 78 -9.96 2.54 -0.70
N LEU A 79 -8.73 2.04 -0.76
CA LEU A 79 -7.51 2.80 -0.55
C LEU A 79 -6.36 2.11 -1.30
N TYR A 80 -5.46 2.90 -1.87
CA TYR A 80 -4.15 2.48 -2.35
C TYR A 80 -3.05 3.08 -1.46
N GLY A 81 -2.29 2.23 -0.77
CA GLY A 81 -1.23 2.66 0.14
C GLY A 81 0.17 2.36 -0.40
N ALA A 82 1.09 3.31 -0.29
CA ALA A 82 2.47 3.13 -0.69
C ALA A 82 3.44 3.97 0.17
N ILE A 83 4.70 3.52 0.25
CA ILE A 83 5.81 4.32 0.74
C ILE A 83 6.87 4.41 -0.37
N ALA A 84 7.29 5.64 -0.68
CA ALA A 84 8.29 5.95 -1.68
C ALA A 84 9.51 6.65 -1.08
N SER A 85 10.64 6.60 -1.80
CA SER A 85 11.88 7.27 -1.41
C SER A 85 11.88 8.73 -1.82
N GLY A 86 12.12 9.02 -3.11
CA GLY A 86 12.28 10.40 -3.62
C GLY A 86 11.02 10.99 -4.25
N GLY A 87 10.15 10.12 -4.76
CA GLY A 87 8.95 10.52 -5.48
C GLY A 87 8.11 9.33 -5.94
N ALA A 88 6.90 9.62 -6.41
CA ALA A 88 5.88 8.61 -6.66
C ALA A 88 5.67 8.27 -8.15
N ARG A 89 6.61 8.62 -9.04
CA ARG A 89 6.49 8.37 -10.49
C ARG A 89 6.32 6.90 -10.88
N HIS A 90 6.86 5.99 -10.08
CA HIS A 90 6.76 4.55 -10.29
C HIS A 90 5.43 3.95 -9.80
N LEU A 91 4.67 4.71 -9.00
CA LEU A 91 3.42 4.25 -8.41
C LEU A 91 2.27 4.40 -9.41
N ARG A 92 1.22 3.60 -9.24
CA ARG A 92 0.03 3.57 -10.11
C ARG A 92 -0.97 4.68 -9.78
N LEU A 93 -0.51 5.92 -9.55
CA LEU A 93 -1.36 7.02 -9.11
C LEU A 93 -2.38 7.45 -10.17
N ALA A 94 -2.01 7.43 -11.44
CA ALA A 94 -2.94 7.75 -12.53
C ALA A 94 -4.07 6.70 -12.63
N GLU A 95 -3.74 5.41 -12.49
CA GLU A 95 -4.73 4.31 -12.49
C GLU A 95 -5.64 4.39 -11.26
N ALA A 96 -5.08 4.69 -10.08
CA ALA A 96 -5.84 4.90 -8.84
C ALA A 96 -6.86 6.03 -9.01
N ALA A 97 -6.42 7.17 -9.55
CA ALA A 97 -7.28 8.33 -9.80
C ALA A 97 -8.38 8.02 -10.82
N GLN A 98 -8.06 7.33 -11.92
CA GLN A 98 -9.05 6.89 -12.91
C GLN A 98 -10.10 5.95 -12.32
N ALA A 99 -9.71 5.11 -11.35
CA ALA A 99 -10.62 4.21 -10.63
C ALA A 99 -11.39 4.89 -9.48
N GLY A 100 -11.16 6.18 -9.22
CA GLY A 100 -11.74 6.89 -8.08
C GLY A 100 -11.26 6.38 -6.72
N VAL A 101 -10.09 5.74 -6.67
CA VAL A 101 -9.52 5.17 -5.46
C VAL A 101 -8.56 6.18 -4.83
N PRO A 102 -8.78 6.63 -3.59
CA PRO A 102 -7.85 7.52 -2.92
C PRO A 102 -6.50 6.82 -2.69
N ALA A 103 -5.42 7.59 -2.80
CA ALA A 103 -4.07 7.12 -2.56
C ALA A 103 -3.48 7.75 -1.28
N LEU A 104 -2.85 6.94 -0.45
CA LEU A 104 -2.06 7.35 0.70
C LEU A 104 -0.59 7.02 0.42
N VAL A 105 0.19 8.07 0.15
CA VAL A 105 1.59 7.93 -0.27
C VAL A 105 2.49 8.71 0.67
N ALA A 106 3.28 7.99 1.47
CA ALA A 106 4.32 8.62 2.29
C ALA A 106 5.65 8.64 1.52
N ILE A 107 6.37 9.76 1.53
CA ILE A 107 7.62 9.95 0.76
C ILE A 107 8.75 10.31 1.73
N GLN A 108 9.82 9.50 1.75
CA GLN A 108 10.92 9.64 2.72
C GLN A 108 11.75 10.90 2.50
N PHE A 109 12.14 11.16 1.25
CA PHE A 109 13.02 12.24 0.86
C PHE A 109 12.39 12.97 -0.34
N PRO A 110 11.27 13.68 -0.15
CA PRO A 110 10.54 14.26 -1.27
C PRO A 110 11.43 15.23 -2.07
N GLU A 111 11.48 15.02 -3.39
CA GLU A 111 12.28 15.82 -4.31
C GLU A 111 11.39 16.56 -5.33
N GLY A 112 11.76 17.81 -5.65
CA GLY A 112 11.08 18.61 -6.66
C GLY A 112 9.58 18.73 -6.41
N ASP A 113 8.77 18.37 -7.40
CA ASP A 113 7.30 18.44 -7.37
C ASP A 113 6.65 17.54 -6.30
N TRP A 114 7.42 16.63 -5.68
CA TRP A 114 6.93 15.77 -4.60
C TRP A 114 7.03 16.42 -3.21
N SER A 115 7.63 17.62 -3.12
CA SER A 115 7.75 18.42 -1.90
C SER A 115 6.44 19.14 -1.55
N THR A 116 5.38 18.36 -1.37
CA THR A 116 4.02 18.85 -1.11
C THR A 116 3.72 18.96 0.38
N ALA A 117 2.69 19.72 0.75
CA ALA A 117 2.22 19.77 2.15
C ALA A 117 1.81 18.39 2.69
N GLU A 118 1.26 17.52 1.82
CA GLU A 118 0.91 16.16 2.18
C GLU A 118 2.15 15.30 2.45
N ALA A 119 3.22 15.48 1.66
CA ALA A 119 4.50 14.80 1.92
C ALA A 119 5.09 15.20 3.28
N VAL A 120 5.01 16.48 3.65
CA VAL A 120 5.42 16.97 4.98
C VAL A 120 4.53 16.40 6.08
N ARG A 121 3.20 16.36 5.88
CA ARG A 121 2.25 15.77 6.84
C ARG A 121 2.57 14.29 7.12
N LEU A 122 2.99 13.56 6.10
CA LEU A 122 3.28 12.12 6.13
C LEU A 122 4.75 11.79 6.37
N GLU A 123 5.62 12.77 6.66
CA GLU A 123 7.08 12.57 6.78
C GLU A 123 7.41 11.43 7.77
N ASN A 124 6.87 11.48 8.98
CA ASN A 124 7.11 10.43 9.98
C ASN A 124 6.58 9.06 9.53
N ALA A 125 5.44 9.03 8.83
CA ALA A 125 4.87 7.80 8.29
C ALA A 125 5.71 7.21 7.15
N ALA A 126 6.58 8.00 6.50
CA ALA A 126 7.48 7.50 5.48
C ALA A 126 8.66 6.69 6.06
N PHE A 127 9.00 6.89 7.34
CA PHE A 127 10.13 6.23 8.01
C PHE A 127 9.70 5.25 9.11
N ASP A 128 8.50 5.38 9.64
CA ASP A 128 8.00 4.57 10.75
C ASP A 128 6.78 3.75 10.33
N ALA A 129 6.97 2.43 10.29
CA ALA A 129 5.93 1.46 9.94
C ALA A 129 4.67 1.59 10.81
N ARG A 130 4.82 1.90 12.11
CA ARG A 130 3.68 2.07 13.00
C ARG A 130 2.91 3.35 12.69
N ARG A 131 3.61 4.44 12.38
CA ARG A 131 2.99 5.69 11.96
C ARG A 131 2.24 5.50 10.63
N PHE A 132 2.84 4.77 9.69
CA PHE A 132 2.16 4.43 8.44
C PHE A 132 0.90 3.59 8.67
N ALA A 133 0.94 2.64 9.62
CA ALA A 133 -0.23 1.84 10.01
C ALA A 133 -1.38 2.69 10.57
N ASP A 134 -1.06 3.70 11.39
CA ASP A 134 -2.05 4.64 11.92
C ASP A 134 -2.70 5.46 10.78
N GLU A 135 -1.90 5.92 9.82
CA GLU A 135 -2.38 6.63 8.63
C GLU A 135 -3.26 5.75 7.73
N LEU A 136 -2.89 4.48 7.52
CA LEU A 136 -3.71 3.51 6.81
C LEU A 136 -5.07 3.31 7.50
N ARG A 137 -5.07 3.17 8.82
CA ARG A 137 -6.31 3.02 9.60
C ARG A 137 -7.19 4.25 9.48
N SER A 138 -6.61 5.45 9.63
CA SER A 138 -7.32 6.72 9.51
C SER A 138 -8.00 6.87 8.15
N ALA A 139 -7.25 6.60 7.08
CA ALA A 139 -7.77 6.64 5.71
C ALA A 139 -8.85 5.57 5.43
N LEU A 140 -8.81 4.43 6.14
CA LEU A 140 -9.82 3.37 6.03
C LEU A 140 -11.00 3.49 6.99
N ALA A 141 -11.01 4.45 7.92
CA ALA A 141 -12.09 4.60 8.91
C ALA A 141 -13.51 4.60 8.28
N PRO A 142 -13.77 5.28 7.14
CA PRO A 142 -15.10 5.27 6.51
C PRO A 142 -15.57 3.88 6.03
N VAL A 143 -14.64 2.94 5.87
CA VAL A 143 -14.90 1.54 5.49
C VAL A 143 -15.02 0.65 6.74
N LEU A 144 -14.14 0.86 7.72
CA LEU A 144 -14.07 0.05 8.94
C LEU A 144 -15.25 0.28 9.89
N ASP A 145 -15.80 1.49 9.90
CA ASP A 145 -16.86 1.89 10.83
C ASP A 145 -18.27 1.58 10.32
N ARG A 146 -18.40 1.00 9.11
CA ARG A 146 -19.69 0.51 8.61
C ARG A 146 -20.09 -0.77 9.35
N PRO A 147 -21.36 -0.89 9.80
CA PRO A 147 -21.86 -2.15 10.33
C PRO A 147 -21.76 -3.24 9.25
N GLN A 148 -21.27 -4.42 9.65
CA GLN A 148 -21.14 -5.60 8.77
C GLN A 148 -22.47 -6.32 8.61
#